data_AF-A0A2Z2N243-F1
#
_entry.id   AF-A0A2Z2N243-F1
#
_cell.length_a   1.000
_cell.length_b   1.000
_cell.length_c   1.000
_cell.angle_alpha   90.00
_cell.angle_beta   90.00
_cell.angle_gamma   90.00
#
_symmetry.space_group_name_H-M   'P 1'
#
loop_
_entity.id
_entity.type
_entity.pdbx_description
1 polymer ?
#
loop_
_entity_poly.entity_id
_entity_poly.type
_entity_poly.pdbx_seq_one_letter_code
_entity_poly.pdbx_strand_id
1 'polypeptide(L)'
;MKALREEGFKAPIQVNYIPVYGKNAKFMDTFLPGVMSLAIFLISTVLSLLSFISERNVGTLDRALATPLREEEIVIGYSLASGVIGIVQAVIMLAIAVFGFEVHIEGSLALAFILISLLAVVGVNLGILLSNLAQSEAQAIQFVPMIVVPTFLLSGIFWPIEAIPKYIRPLSYLLPPTYAVKALRSIMIRGWGLSKVLNDVIALLGFGVLFLSLAILNMKRRY
;
A
#
# COMPACT_ATOMS: atom_id res chain seq x y z
N MET A 1 -37.69 27.77 42.70
CA MET A 1 -37.73 26.77 41.60
C MET A 1 -36.40 25.99 41.54
N LYS A 2 -36.08 25.19 42.57
CA LYS A 2 -34.80 24.47 42.69
C LYS A 2 -35.00 22.94 42.83
N ALA A 3 -36.16 22.44 42.40
CA ALA A 3 -36.63 21.07 42.68
C ALA A 3 -37.00 20.27 41.41
N LEU A 4 -36.43 20.59 40.25
CA LEU A 4 -36.70 19.86 38.99
C LEU A 4 -35.43 19.37 38.28
N ARG A 5 -34.30 19.26 39.02
CA ARG A 5 -33.00 18.92 38.42
C ARG A 5 -32.50 17.50 38.71
N GLU A 6 -33.31 16.67 39.37
CA GLU A 6 -32.90 15.31 39.81
C GLU A 6 -33.59 14.15 39.09
N GLU A 7 -34.60 14.39 38.24
CA GLU A 7 -35.12 13.32 37.37
C GLU A 7 -34.46 13.44 36.00
N GLY A 8 -33.31 12.79 35.88
CA GLY A 8 -32.61 12.60 34.62
C GLY A 8 -33.57 12.00 33.59
N PHE A 9 -33.92 12.80 32.59
CA PHE A 9 -34.70 12.41 31.43
C PHE A 9 -33.96 11.28 30.70
N LYS A 10 -34.25 10.02 31.06
CA LYS A 10 -33.80 8.84 30.32
C LYS A 10 -34.54 8.86 29.00
N ALA A 11 -33.86 9.28 27.93
CA ALA A 11 -34.42 9.24 26.59
C ALA A 11 -34.97 7.83 26.32
N PRO A 12 -36.22 7.70 25.82
CA PRO A 12 -36.86 6.40 25.59
C PRO A 12 -36.17 5.58 24.49
N ILE A 13 -35.24 6.19 23.75
CA ILE A 13 -34.42 5.56 22.74
C ILE A 13 -33.03 5.36 23.33
N GLN A 14 -32.72 4.14 23.75
CA GLN A 14 -31.34 3.73 24.00
C GLN A 14 -30.65 3.65 22.64
N VAL A 15 -29.98 4.73 22.23
CA VAL A 15 -29.14 4.72 21.04
C VAL A 15 -27.98 3.78 21.34
N ASN A 16 -28.12 2.53 20.89
CA ASN A 16 -27.07 1.54 21.01
C ASN A 16 -25.99 1.91 19.99
N TYR A 17 -25.08 2.80 20.39
CA TYR A 17 -23.92 3.16 19.60
C TYR A 17 -23.03 1.92 19.49
N ILE A 18 -23.21 1.16 18.42
CA ILE A 18 -22.22 0.18 17.95
C ILE A 18 -21.25 1.00 17.10
N PRO A 19 -20.09 1.42 17.63
CA PRO A 19 -19.16 2.25 16.88
C PRO A 19 -18.61 1.45 15.69
N VAL A 20 -18.83 1.96 14.48
CA VAL A 20 -18.32 1.37 13.23
C VAL A 20 -16.77 1.45 13.17
N TYR A 21 -16.18 2.34 13.97
CA TYR A 21 -14.73 2.59 14.06
C TYR A 21 -14.14 2.24 15.45
N GLY A 22 -14.81 1.42 16.28
CA GLY A 22 -14.32 1.08 17.62
C GLY A 22 -14.63 2.16 18.68
N LYS A 23 -14.74 1.77 19.94
CA LYS A 23 -15.31 2.63 21.02
C LYS A 23 -14.40 3.81 21.41
N ASN A 24 -13.14 3.85 20.96
CA ASN A 24 -12.11 4.84 21.33
C ASN A 24 -11.12 5.21 20.19
N ALA A 25 -11.44 5.01 18.91
CA ALA A 25 -10.47 5.30 17.84
C ALA A 25 -10.15 6.79 17.75
N LYS A 26 -8.87 7.12 17.92
CA LYS A 26 -8.34 8.47 17.67
C LYS A 26 -8.32 8.72 16.16
N PHE A 27 -8.32 9.99 15.76
CA PHE A 27 -8.15 10.37 14.35
C PHE A 27 -6.94 9.68 13.70
N MET A 28 -5.83 9.58 14.44
CA MET A 28 -4.62 8.90 14.00
C MET A 28 -4.86 7.41 13.69
N ASP A 29 -5.66 6.68 14.47
CA ASP A 29 -5.91 5.25 14.23
C ASP A 29 -6.63 5.01 12.88
N THR A 30 -7.41 5.98 12.42
CA THR A 30 -8.12 5.89 11.12
C THR A 30 -7.29 6.41 9.96
N PHE A 31 -6.44 7.40 10.21
CA PHE A 31 -5.66 8.07 9.19
C PHE A 31 -4.34 7.34 8.87
N LEU A 32 -3.66 6.82 9.89
CA LEU A 32 -2.32 6.24 9.78
C LEU A 32 -2.25 5.03 8.82
N PRO A 33 -3.21 4.07 8.81
CA PRO A 33 -3.20 2.98 7.84
C PRO A 33 -3.18 3.47 6.38
N GLY A 34 -3.85 4.60 6.12
CA GLY A 34 -3.87 5.27 4.83
C GLY A 34 -2.48 5.79 4.45
N VAL A 35 -1.91 6.63 5.32
CA VAL A 35 -0.60 7.25 5.08
C VAL A 35 0.51 6.21 4.99
N MET A 36 0.48 5.17 5.84
CA MET A 36 1.43 4.06 5.79
C MET A 36 1.37 3.34 4.44
N SER A 37 0.16 3.06 3.93
CA SER A 37 -0.03 2.41 2.63
C SER A 37 0.49 3.27 1.49
N LEU A 38 0.26 4.58 1.54
CA LEU A 38 0.82 5.51 0.56
C LEU A 38 2.35 5.49 0.59
N ALA A 39 2.92 5.67 1.77
CA ALA A 39 4.35 5.84 1.92
C ALA A 39 5.12 4.55 1.60
N ILE A 40 4.64 3.38 2.03
CA ILE A 40 5.25 2.09 1.67
C ILE A 40 5.22 1.90 0.15
N PHE A 41 4.07 2.09 -0.49
CA PHE A 41 3.90 1.89 -1.92
C PHE A 41 4.78 2.85 -2.73
N LEU A 42 4.74 4.14 -2.41
CA LEU A 42 5.51 5.15 -3.14
C LEU A 42 7.01 4.98 -2.96
N ILE A 43 7.48 4.85 -1.73
CA ILE A 43 8.92 4.74 -1.48
C ILE A 43 9.46 3.43 -2.08
N SER A 44 8.77 2.30 -1.90
CA SER A 44 9.18 1.03 -2.52
C SER A 44 9.21 1.12 -4.05
N THR A 45 8.22 1.80 -4.66
CA THR A 45 8.18 2.03 -6.12
C THR A 45 9.34 2.90 -6.58
N VAL A 46 9.58 4.03 -5.92
CA VAL A 46 10.64 4.99 -6.32
C VAL A 46 12.03 4.42 -6.10
N LEU A 47 12.26 3.75 -4.96
CA LEU A 47 13.55 3.11 -4.69
C LEU A 47 13.85 2.05 -5.76
N SER A 48 12.91 1.13 -6.01
CA SER A 48 13.12 0.09 -7.02
C SER A 48 13.28 0.66 -8.44
N LEU A 49 12.49 1.69 -8.78
CA LEU A 49 12.59 2.40 -10.06
C LEU A 49 13.98 2.99 -10.28
N LEU A 50 14.49 3.76 -9.31
CA LEU A 50 15.78 4.44 -9.43
C LEU A 50 16.95 3.46 -9.32
N SER A 51 16.89 2.49 -8.41
CA SER A 51 17.92 1.47 -8.26
C SER A 51 18.13 0.68 -9.56
N PHE A 52 17.05 0.23 -10.20
CA PHE A 52 17.17 -0.55 -11.43
C PHE A 52 17.71 0.29 -12.61
N ILE A 53 17.29 1.56 -12.72
CA ILE A 53 17.83 2.46 -13.75
C ILE A 53 19.31 2.75 -13.51
N SER A 54 19.70 2.97 -12.25
CA SER A 54 21.10 3.21 -11.89
C SER A 54 21.97 2.00 -12.25
N GLU A 55 21.52 0.78 -11.96
CA GLU A 55 22.24 -0.44 -12.34
C GLU A 55 22.38 -0.65 -13.84
N ARG A 56 21.35 -0.25 -14.61
CA ARG A 56 21.43 -0.20 -16.07
C ARG A 56 22.47 0.82 -16.54
N ASN A 57 22.49 2.01 -15.95
CA ASN A 57 23.42 3.09 -16.33
C ASN A 57 24.89 2.73 -16.03
N VAL A 58 25.15 2.01 -14.94
CA VAL A 58 26.50 1.54 -14.55
C VAL A 58 26.92 0.28 -15.34
N GLY A 59 26.01 -0.29 -16.14
CA GLY A 59 26.27 -1.48 -16.98
C GLY A 59 26.26 -2.80 -16.22
N THR A 60 25.83 -2.82 -14.96
CA THR A 60 25.71 -4.06 -14.17
C THR A 60 24.63 -4.97 -14.76
N LEU A 61 23.52 -4.39 -15.22
CA LEU A 61 22.44 -5.12 -15.87
C LEU A 61 22.92 -5.82 -17.17
N ASP A 62 23.70 -5.12 -18.00
CA ASP A 62 24.21 -5.69 -19.25
C ASP A 62 25.21 -6.83 -18.98
N ARG A 63 26.02 -6.73 -17.92
CA ARG A 63 26.90 -7.84 -17.48
C ARG A 63 26.10 -9.04 -16.99
N ALA A 64 25.01 -8.82 -16.27
CA ALA A 64 24.13 -9.90 -15.83
C ALA A 64 23.47 -10.61 -17.02
N LEU A 65 23.04 -9.86 -18.04
CA LEU A 65 22.48 -10.40 -19.28
C LEU A 65 23.49 -11.15 -20.16
N ALA A 66 24.80 -10.87 -20.01
CA ALA A 66 25.86 -11.61 -20.72
C ALA A 66 26.16 -12.99 -20.10
N THR A 67 25.60 -13.31 -18.94
CA THR A 67 25.70 -14.63 -18.30
C THR A 67 24.59 -15.56 -18.82
N PRO A 68 24.64 -16.90 -18.59
CA PRO A 68 23.59 -17.81 -19.06
C PRO A 68 22.25 -17.69 -18.30
N LEU A 69 22.03 -16.58 -17.58
CA LEU A 69 20.79 -16.29 -16.87
C LEU A 69 19.69 -15.85 -17.83
N ARG A 70 18.49 -16.32 -17.59
CA ARG A 70 17.30 -15.88 -18.34
C ARG A 70 16.87 -14.52 -17.79
N GLU A 71 16.38 -13.64 -18.63
CA GLU A 71 15.91 -12.30 -18.23
C GLU A 71 14.87 -12.34 -17.10
N GLU A 72 14.00 -13.34 -17.13
CA GLU A 72 12.99 -13.58 -16.10
C GLU A 72 13.61 -13.91 -14.73
N GLU A 73 14.74 -14.61 -14.70
CA GLU A 73 15.47 -14.90 -13.46
C GLU A 73 16.10 -13.63 -12.89
N ILE A 74 16.60 -12.73 -13.75
CA ILE A 74 17.16 -11.44 -13.35
C ILE A 74 16.08 -10.56 -12.73
N VAL A 75 14.92 -10.43 -13.39
CA VAL A 75 13.80 -9.62 -12.90
C VAL A 75 13.24 -10.16 -11.59
N ILE A 76 13.05 -11.48 -11.48
CA ILE A 76 12.56 -12.12 -10.25
C ILE A 76 13.59 -11.95 -9.14
N GLY A 77 14.88 -12.17 -9.40
CA GLY A 77 15.94 -11.96 -8.43
C GLY A 77 15.97 -10.52 -7.90
N TYR A 78 15.79 -9.54 -8.79
CA TYR A 78 15.73 -8.13 -8.42
C TYR A 78 14.51 -7.78 -7.58
N SER A 79 13.35 -8.30 -7.97
CA SER A 79 12.09 -8.18 -7.23
C SER A 79 12.23 -8.76 -5.82
N LEU A 80 12.87 -9.93 -5.68
CA LEU A 80 13.12 -10.54 -4.38
C LEU A 80 14.10 -9.72 -3.53
N ALA A 81 15.23 -9.27 -4.10
CA ALA A 81 16.22 -8.47 -3.39
C ALA A 81 15.64 -7.13 -2.92
N SER A 82 14.96 -6.41 -3.81
CA SER A 82 14.25 -5.17 -3.49
C SER A 82 13.06 -5.43 -2.56
N GLY A 83 12.43 -6.60 -2.66
CA GLY A 83 11.36 -7.05 -1.78
C GLY A 83 11.81 -7.19 -0.33
N VAL A 84 13.04 -7.67 -0.07
CA VAL A 84 13.62 -7.69 1.28
C VAL A 84 13.73 -6.27 1.85
N ILE A 85 14.16 -5.30 1.04
CA ILE A 85 14.20 -3.89 1.43
C ILE A 85 12.78 -3.39 1.76
N GLY A 86 11.79 -3.76 0.92
CA GLY A 86 10.37 -3.46 1.17
C GLY A 86 9.83 -4.07 2.47
N ILE A 87 10.26 -5.28 2.83
CA ILE A 87 9.90 -5.93 4.09
C ILE A 87 10.52 -5.19 5.29
N VAL A 88 11.79 -4.80 5.20
CA VAL A 88 12.44 -3.96 6.23
C VAL A 88 11.69 -2.63 6.38
N GLN A 89 11.29 -2.02 5.26
CA GLN A 89 10.50 -0.80 5.25
C GLN A 89 9.14 -0.99 5.93
N ALA A 90 8.48 -2.13 5.69
CA ALA A 90 7.23 -2.51 6.34
C ALA A 90 7.38 -2.64 7.87
N VAL A 91 8.47 -3.24 8.36
CA VAL A 91 8.78 -3.30 9.80
C VAL A 91 8.92 -1.90 10.38
N ILE A 92 9.71 -1.04 9.72
CA ILE A 92 9.94 0.34 10.17
C ILE A 92 8.61 1.12 10.23
N MET A 93 7.79 1.01 9.18
CA MET A 93 6.49 1.67 9.13
C MET A 93 5.57 1.25 10.28
N LEU A 94 5.49 -0.06 10.55
CA LEU A 94 4.67 -0.56 11.66
C LEU A 94 5.25 -0.18 13.02
N ALA A 95 6.57 -0.19 13.19
CA ALA A 95 7.22 0.26 14.40
C ALA A 95 6.91 1.74 14.69
N ILE A 96 6.97 2.60 13.67
CA ILE A 96 6.58 4.02 13.79
C ILE A 96 5.11 4.15 14.17
N ALA A 97 4.23 3.33 13.59
CA ALA A 97 2.80 3.37 13.91
C ALA A 97 2.49 2.99 15.36
N VAL A 98 3.10 1.91 15.85
CA VAL A 98 2.86 1.38 17.19
C VAL A 98 3.60 2.17 18.26
N PHE A 99 4.89 2.46 18.06
CA PHE A 99 5.72 3.11 19.09
C PHE A 99 5.78 4.63 18.96
N GLY A 100 5.67 5.17 17.74
CA GLY A 100 5.74 6.62 17.51
C GLY A 100 4.40 7.32 17.66
N PHE A 101 3.33 6.70 17.16
CA PHE A 101 1.97 7.26 17.19
C PHE A 101 1.03 6.60 18.19
N GLU A 102 1.50 5.57 18.92
CA GLU A 102 0.71 4.82 19.92
C GLU A 102 -0.62 4.30 19.36
N VAL A 103 -0.62 3.89 18.08
CA VAL A 103 -1.83 3.39 17.44
C VAL A 103 -2.22 2.05 18.02
N HIS A 104 -3.48 1.96 18.43
CA HIS A 104 -4.06 0.73 18.94
C HIS A 104 -4.45 -0.15 17.76
N ILE A 105 -3.88 -1.35 17.70
CA ILE A 105 -4.21 -2.35 16.70
C ILE A 105 -5.13 -3.37 17.38
N GLU A 106 -6.42 -3.28 17.10
CA GLU A 106 -7.44 -4.21 17.62
C GLU A 106 -7.31 -5.62 17.02
N GLY A 107 -6.78 -5.71 15.80
CA GLY A 107 -6.59 -6.96 15.07
C GLY A 107 -5.21 -7.60 15.26
N SER A 108 -4.87 -8.52 14.36
CA SER A 108 -3.55 -9.17 14.36
C SER A 108 -2.48 -8.26 13.74
N LEU A 109 -1.47 -7.91 14.53
CA LEU A 109 -0.27 -7.20 14.06
C LEU A 109 0.44 -7.96 12.93
N ALA A 110 0.47 -9.30 13.00
CA ALA A 110 1.07 -10.13 11.96
C ALA A 110 0.32 -10.01 10.62
N LEU A 111 -1.01 -9.95 10.64
CA LEU A 111 -1.79 -9.73 9.41
C LEU A 111 -1.54 -8.34 8.81
N ALA A 112 -1.43 -7.31 9.66
CA ALA A 112 -1.06 -5.98 9.21
C ALA A 112 0.34 -5.96 8.56
N PHE A 113 1.30 -6.66 9.17
CA PHE A 113 2.66 -6.83 8.64
C PHE A 113 2.69 -7.53 7.28
N ILE A 114 1.94 -8.63 7.13
CA ILE A 114 1.86 -9.36 5.86
C ILE A 114 1.28 -8.46 4.76
N LEU A 115 0.20 -7.73 5.05
CA LEU A 115 -0.44 -6.86 4.06
C LEU A 115 0.44 -5.69 3.63
N ILE A 116 1.11 -5.04 4.59
CA ILE A 116 1.96 -3.89 4.25
C ILE A 116 3.23 -4.35 3.52
N SER A 117 3.77 -5.52 3.86
CA SER A 117 4.88 -6.14 3.13
C SER A 117 4.47 -6.54 1.71
N LEU A 118 3.27 -7.11 1.55
CA LEU A 118 2.71 -7.43 0.23
C LEU A 118 2.57 -6.17 -0.63
N LEU A 119 2.05 -5.07 -0.06
CA LEU A 119 1.96 -3.80 -0.76
C LEU A 119 3.35 -3.25 -1.15
N ALA A 120 4.36 -3.44 -0.29
CA ALA A 120 5.73 -3.06 -0.60
C ALA A 120 6.25 -3.80 -1.85
N VAL A 121 6.04 -5.12 -1.92
CA VAL A 121 6.40 -5.95 -3.09
C VAL A 121 5.63 -5.52 -4.34
N VAL A 122 4.35 -5.17 -4.22
CA VAL A 122 3.59 -4.61 -5.35
C VAL A 122 4.21 -3.30 -5.84
N GLY A 123 4.62 -2.42 -4.93
CA GLY A 123 5.34 -1.19 -5.25
C GLY A 123 6.68 -1.46 -5.94
N VAL A 124 7.47 -2.40 -5.42
CA VAL A 124 8.73 -2.85 -6.05
C VAL A 124 8.49 -3.29 -7.49
N ASN A 125 7.52 -4.18 -7.72
CA ASN A 125 7.24 -4.69 -9.07
C ASN A 125 6.78 -3.59 -10.03
N LEU A 126 6.01 -2.61 -9.55
CA LEU A 126 5.67 -1.43 -10.33
C LEU A 126 6.91 -0.58 -10.65
N GLY A 127 7.82 -0.42 -9.69
CA GLY A 127 9.09 0.30 -9.89
C GLY A 127 9.94 -0.33 -10.99
N ILE A 128 10.09 -1.65 -10.98
CA ILE A 128 10.79 -2.40 -12.03
C ILE A 128 10.05 -2.31 -13.38
N LEU A 129 8.72 -2.37 -13.39
CA LEU A 129 7.96 -2.19 -14.62
C LEU A 129 8.21 -0.81 -15.25
N LEU A 130 8.22 0.24 -14.44
CA LEU A 130 8.41 1.62 -14.90
C LEU A 130 9.87 1.91 -15.29
N SER A 131 10.85 1.27 -14.67
CA SER A 131 12.26 1.42 -15.04
C SER A 131 12.54 0.92 -16.46
N ASN A 132 11.80 -0.10 -16.90
CA ASN A 132 11.85 -0.62 -18.27
C ASN A 132 11.31 0.38 -19.30
N LEU A 133 10.35 1.23 -18.91
CA LEU A 133 9.75 2.25 -19.77
C LEU A 133 10.57 3.55 -19.82
N ALA A 134 11.30 3.85 -18.75
CA ALA A 134 12.14 5.05 -18.68
C ALA A 134 13.45 4.87 -19.47
N GLN A 135 13.82 5.89 -20.23
CA GLN A 135 15.08 5.95 -20.97
C GLN A 135 16.22 6.55 -20.12
N SER A 136 15.90 7.43 -19.16
CA SER A 136 16.87 8.07 -18.27
C SER A 136 16.31 8.23 -16.85
N GLU A 137 17.19 8.48 -15.86
CA GLU A 137 16.79 8.80 -14.48
C GLU A 137 15.90 10.06 -14.42
N ALA A 138 16.22 11.07 -15.24
CA ALA A 138 15.42 12.29 -15.32
C ALA A 138 13.98 12.02 -15.79
N GLN A 139 13.79 11.13 -16.76
CA GLN A 139 12.45 10.72 -17.20
C GLN A 139 11.72 9.90 -16.12
N ALA A 140 12.44 9.04 -15.40
CA ALA A 140 11.86 8.24 -14.33
C ALA A 140 11.34 9.10 -13.17
N ILE A 141 12.06 10.18 -12.83
CA ILE A 141 11.61 11.15 -11.83
C ILE A 141 10.28 11.80 -12.26
N GLN A 142 10.02 11.97 -13.55
CA GLN A 142 8.75 12.49 -14.06
C GLN A 142 7.59 11.49 -13.93
N PHE A 143 7.85 10.19 -13.84
CA PHE A 143 6.80 9.19 -13.56
C PHE A 143 6.32 9.25 -12.11
N VAL A 144 7.17 9.67 -11.17
CA VAL A 144 6.83 9.76 -9.75
C VAL A 144 5.55 10.58 -9.50
N PRO A 145 5.44 11.86 -9.91
CA PRO A 145 4.22 12.63 -9.71
C PRO A 145 3.00 12.00 -10.40
N MET A 146 3.21 11.32 -11.53
CA MET A 146 2.16 10.64 -12.28
C MET A 146 1.55 9.46 -11.50
N ILE A 147 2.30 8.85 -10.59
CA ILE A 147 1.83 7.79 -9.68
C ILE A 147 1.30 8.39 -8.38
N VAL A 148 2.05 9.33 -7.80
CA VAL A 148 1.77 9.93 -6.49
C VAL A 148 0.41 10.61 -6.48
N VAL A 149 0.14 11.48 -7.46
CA VAL A 149 -1.09 12.28 -7.49
C VAL A 149 -2.36 11.43 -7.56
N PRO A 150 -2.52 10.49 -8.52
CA PRO A 150 -3.72 9.66 -8.56
C PRO A 150 -3.81 8.74 -7.34
N THR A 151 -2.70 8.19 -6.87
CA THR A 151 -2.68 7.35 -5.67
C THR A 151 -3.16 8.13 -4.45
N PHE A 152 -2.61 9.31 -4.23
CA PHE A 152 -2.94 10.17 -3.09
C PHE A 152 -4.42 10.56 -3.07
N LEU A 153 -4.98 10.90 -4.24
CA LEU A 153 -6.37 11.37 -4.36
C LEU A 153 -7.40 10.23 -4.37
N LEU A 154 -7.09 9.11 -5.03
CA LEU A 154 -8.11 8.10 -5.36
C LEU A 154 -8.05 6.84 -4.50
N SER A 155 -6.95 6.58 -3.79
CA SER A 155 -6.81 5.32 -3.01
C SER A 155 -7.56 5.30 -1.68
N GLY A 156 -8.29 6.38 -1.35
CA GLY A 156 -9.12 6.44 -0.14
C GLY A 156 -8.31 6.65 1.16
N ILE A 157 -7.11 7.23 1.06
CA ILE A 157 -6.26 7.54 2.23
C ILE A 157 -6.91 8.56 3.15
N PHE A 158 -7.47 9.65 2.60
CA PHE A 158 -8.08 10.73 3.39
C PHE A 158 -9.55 10.48 3.68
N TRP A 159 -10.27 9.91 2.72
CA TRP A 159 -11.71 9.66 2.80
C TRP A 159 -12.06 8.25 2.35
N PRO A 160 -13.18 7.69 2.80
CA PRO A 160 -13.69 6.43 2.28
C PRO A 160 -13.91 6.50 0.75
N ILE A 161 -13.66 5.40 0.05
CA ILE A 161 -13.82 5.32 -1.42
C ILE A 161 -15.28 5.61 -1.82
N GLU A 162 -16.22 5.34 -0.93
CA GLU A 162 -17.65 5.62 -1.08
C GLU A 162 -17.97 7.12 -1.19
N ALA A 163 -17.09 8.00 -0.68
CA ALA A 163 -17.21 9.44 -0.81
C ALA A 163 -16.78 9.95 -2.20
N ILE A 164 -16.04 9.14 -2.98
CA ILE A 164 -15.61 9.52 -4.33
C ILE A 164 -16.80 9.48 -5.30
N PRO A 165 -16.98 10.49 -6.17
CA PRO A 165 -18.04 10.52 -7.18
C PRO A 165 -18.10 9.23 -8.00
N LYS A 166 -19.32 8.76 -8.29
CA LYS A 166 -19.57 7.45 -8.93
C LYS A 166 -18.82 7.27 -10.26
N TYR A 167 -18.62 8.36 -11.02
CA TYR A 167 -17.93 8.32 -12.31
C TYR A 167 -16.42 8.12 -12.21
N ILE A 168 -15.79 8.60 -11.13
CA ILE A 168 -14.32 8.55 -10.93
C ILE A 168 -13.93 7.34 -10.08
N ARG A 169 -14.82 6.88 -9.20
CA ARG A 169 -14.60 5.74 -8.29
C ARG A 169 -14.03 4.48 -8.95
N PRO A 170 -14.40 4.08 -10.19
CA PRO A 170 -13.79 2.93 -10.85
C PRO A 170 -12.26 3.02 -10.96
N LEU A 171 -11.71 4.22 -11.14
CA LEU A 171 -10.26 4.45 -11.24
C LEU A 171 -9.53 4.12 -9.92
N SER A 172 -10.19 4.29 -8.77
CA SER A 172 -9.63 3.89 -7.47
C SER A 172 -9.28 2.41 -7.44
N TYR A 173 -10.09 1.56 -8.07
CA TYR A 173 -9.89 0.11 -8.05
C TYR A 173 -8.76 -0.36 -8.98
N LEU A 174 -8.20 0.52 -9.80
CA LEU A 174 -6.98 0.27 -10.58
C LEU A 174 -5.70 0.51 -9.77
N LEU A 175 -5.83 1.11 -8.58
CA LEU A 175 -4.71 1.48 -7.73
C LEU A 175 -4.55 0.42 -6.62
N PRO A 176 -3.42 -0.32 -6.57
CA PRO A 176 -3.20 -1.32 -5.54
C PRO A 176 -3.34 -0.79 -4.09
N PRO A 177 -2.85 0.44 -3.77
CA PRO A 177 -2.99 0.99 -2.42
C PRO A 177 -4.43 1.04 -1.90
N THR A 178 -5.43 1.18 -2.79
CA THR A 178 -6.85 1.18 -2.43
C THR A 178 -7.26 -0.04 -1.61
N TYR A 179 -6.80 -1.23 -2.02
CA TYR A 179 -7.11 -2.49 -1.36
C TYR A 179 -6.37 -2.61 -0.03
N ALA A 180 -5.11 -2.17 0.02
CA ALA A 180 -4.32 -2.19 1.24
C ALA A 180 -4.86 -1.25 2.32
N VAL A 181 -5.24 -0.01 1.95
CA VAL A 181 -5.84 0.96 2.88
C VAL A 181 -7.11 0.39 3.50
N LYS A 182 -7.97 -0.20 2.67
CA LYS A 182 -9.22 -0.82 3.12
C LYS A 182 -8.98 -2.01 4.05
N ALA A 183 -8.05 -2.90 3.70
CA ALA A 183 -7.71 -4.08 4.49
C ALA A 183 -7.04 -3.72 5.83
N LEU A 184 -6.05 -2.82 5.80
CA LEU A 184 -5.34 -2.37 7.00
C LEU A 184 -6.27 -1.64 7.97
N ARG A 185 -7.15 -0.75 7.50
CA ARG A 185 -8.19 -0.14 8.36
C ARG A 185 -9.11 -1.18 8.98
N SER A 186 -9.50 -2.19 8.21
CA SER A 186 -10.39 -3.25 8.70
C SER A 186 -9.72 -4.09 9.78
N ILE A 187 -8.43 -4.39 9.65
CA ILE A 187 -7.67 -5.14 10.65
C ILE A 187 -7.38 -4.28 11.88
N MET A 188 -6.78 -3.09 11.68
CA MET A 188 -6.26 -2.28 12.78
C MET A 188 -7.37 -1.67 13.63
N ILE A 189 -8.48 -1.24 13.00
CA ILE A 189 -9.57 -0.54 13.71
C ILE A 189 -10.70 -1.48 14.08
N ARG A 190 -11.07 -2.41 13.18
CA ARG A 190 -12.25 -3.27 13.37
C ARG A 190 -11.91 -4.66 13.90
N GLY A 191 -10.62 -4.99 14.05
CA GLY A 191 -10.17 -6.30 14.51
C GLY A 191 -10.51 -7.44 13.54
N TRP A 192 -10.71 -7.15 12.25
CA TRP A 192 -11.10 -8.18 11.28
C TRP A 192 -9.95 -9.15 11.01
N GLY A 193 -10.28 -10.45 10.97
CA GLY A 193 -9.34 -11.50 10.57
C GLY A 193 -9.21 -11.66 9.05
N LEU A 194 -8.28 -12.53 8.64
CA LEU A 194 -7.91 -12.77 7.24
C LEU A 194 -9.11 -13.08 6.33
N SER A 195 -10.10 -13.84 6.83
CA SER A 195 -11.27 -14.24 6.05
C SER A 195 -12.09 -13.06 5.50
N LYS A 196 -12.11 -11.94 6.21
CA LYS A 196 -12.88 -10.74 5.81
C LYS A 196 -12.11 -9.80 4.88
N VAL A 197 -10.78 -9.92 4.82
CA VAL A 197 -9.91 -9.09 3.98
C VAL A 197 -9.32 -9.88 2.80
N LEU A 198 -9.74 -11.14 2.62
CA LEU A 198 -9.16 -12.04 1.63
C LEU A 198 -9.25 -11.48 0.20
N ASN A 199 -10.37 -10.84 -0.15
CA ASN A 199 -10.55 -10.22 -1.46
C ASN A 199 -9.51 -9.11 -1.73
N ASP A 200 -9.19 -8.32 -0.72
CA ASP A 200 -8.21 -7.24 -0.83
C ASP A 200 -6.78 -7.82 -0.93
N VAL A 201 -6.49 -8.92 -0.20
CA VAL A 201 -5.23 -9.68 -0.32
C VAL A 201 -5.07 -10.28 -1.73
N ILE A 202 -6.11 -10.92 -2.26
CA ILE A 202 -6.11 -11.51 -3.60
C ILE A 202 -5.89 -10.42 -4.65
N ALA A 203 -6.54 -9.27 -4.52
CA ALA A 203 -6.34 -8.14 -5.43
C ALA A 203 -4.87 -7.68 -5.43
N LEU A 204 -4.27 -7.51 -4.25
CA LEU A 204 -2.86 -7.12 -4.12
C LEU A 204 -1.91 -8.16 -4.72
N LEU A 205 -2.14 -9.46 -4.47
CA LEU A 205 -1.38 -10.53 -5.11
C LEU A 205 -1.53 -10.48 -6.64
N GLY A 206 -2.75 -10.25 -7.12
CA GLY A 206 -3.05 -10.07 -8.54
C GLY A 206 -2.25 -8.93 -9.16
N PHE A 207 -2.20 -7.76 -8.51
CA PHE A 207 -1.36 -6.64 -8.96
C PHE A 207 0.13 -6.97 -8.91
N GLY A 208 0.60 -7.65 -7.85
CA GLY A 208 1.99 -8.06 -7.73
C GLY A 208 2.44 -8.97 -8.88
N VAL A 209 1.63 -9.99 -9.20
CA VAL A 209 1.87 -10.91 -10.32
C VAL A 209 1.74 -10.19 -11.66
N LEU A 210 0.74 -9.32 -11.82
CA LEU A 210 0.52 -8.56 -13.05
C LEU A 210 1.71 -7.66 -13.35
N PHE A 211 2.16 -6.84 -12.40
CA PHE A 211 3.29 -5.93 -12.62
C PHE A 211 4.59 -6.67 -12.85
N LEU A 212 4.85 -7.76 -12.12
CA LEU A 212 6.02 -8.59 -12.34
C LEU A 212 6.02 -9.23 -13.74
N SER A 213 4.87 -9.78 -14.16
CA SER A 213 4.71 -10.38 -15.48
C SER A 213 4.91 -9.36 -16.59
N LEU A 214 4.33 -8.17 -16.44
CA LEU A 214 4.52 -7.07 -17.40
C LEU A 214 5.97 -6.58 -17.42
N ALA A 215 6.66 -6.55 -16.28
CA ALA A 215 8.07 -6.17 -16.21
C ALA A 215 8.94 -7.16 -17.01
N ILE A 216 8.72 -8.47 -16.80
CA ILE A 216 9.41 -9.54 -17.53
C ILE A 216 9.13 -9.44 -19.03
N LEU A 217 7.87 -9.27 -19.44
CA LEU A 217 7.49 -9.18 -20.86
C LEU A 217 8.09 -7.96 -21.56
N ASN A 218 8.19 -6.82 -20.88
CA ASN A 218 8.79 -5.62 -21.44
C ASN A 218 10.32 -5.72 -21.56
N MET A 219 10.98 -6.44 -20.65
CA MET A 219 12.42 -6.69 -20.74
C MET A 219 12.77 -7.54 -21.97
N LYS A 220 12.00 -8.61 -22.23
CA LYS A 220 12.14 -9.51 -23.40
C LYS A 220 11.91 -8.86 -24.76
N ARG A 221 11.29 -7.68 -24.79
CA ARG A 221 11.06 -6.93 -26.03
C ARG A 221 12.20 -5.96 -26.33
N ARG A 222 13.00 -5.63 -25.31
CA ARG A 222 14.04 -4.61 -25.37
C ARG A 222 15.42 -5.22 -25.67
N TYR A 223 15.59 -6.49 -25.37
CA TYR A 223 16.79 -7.31 -25.63
C TYR A 223 16.40 -8.51 -26.50
#